data_AF-A0A944IHR9-F1
#
_entry.id   AF-A0A944IHR9-F1
#
_cell.length_a   1.000
_cell.length_b   1.000
_cell.length_c   1.000
_cell.angle_alpha   90.00
_cell.angle_beta   90.00
_cell.angle_gamma   90.00
#
_symmetry.space_group_name_H-M   'P 1'
#
loop_
_entity.id
_entity.type
_entity.pdbx_description
1 polymer ?
#
loop_
_entity_poly.entity_id
_entity_poly.type
_entity_poly.pdbx_seq_one_letter_code
_entity_poly.pdbx_strand_id
1 'polypeptide(L)'
;MDQGTRETVVVAVAEMAVLRALQVAGRRLLARRSRAVRGSLQAVPPWELHVHVPVSDTDLDLLLRDAWVIPEAVGLPSMMIERLDQHVRILLAAGLGYRRGDLIKTVSRLPLQQLELPWNAHAGTDETHAPGG
;
A
#
# COMPACT_ATOMS: atom_id res chain seq x y z
N MET A 1 -0.57 -19.84 -12.39
CA MET A 1 0.42 -18.76 -12.22
C MET A 1 1.68 -19.37 -11.59
N ASP A 2 2.85 -19.20 -12.19
CA ASP A 2 4.11 -19.63 -11.57
C ASP A 2 4.49 -18.76 -10.35
N GLN A 3 5.46 -19.22 -9.58
CA GLN A 3 5.88 -18.57 -8.34
C GLN A 3 6.45 -17.15 -8.57
N GLY A 4 7.23 -16.94 -9.64
CA GLY A 4 7.85 -15.64 -9.94
C GLY A 4 6.82 -14.60 -10.36
N THR A 5 5.82 -15.01 -11.14
CA THR A 5 4.68 -14.18 -11.52
C THR A 5 3.84 -13.84 -10.30
N ARG A 6 3.59 -14.80 -9.39
CA ARG A 6 2.87 -14.57 -8.13
C ARG A 6 3.54 -13.51 -7.27
N GLU A 7 4.85 -13.64 -7.06
CA GLU A 7 5.63 -12.68 -6.27
C GLU A 7 5.61 -11.28 -6.89
N THR A 8 5.73 -11.19 -8.22
CA THR A 8 5.66 -9.93 -8.95
C THR A 8 4.32 -9.22 -8.75
N VAL A 9 3.21 -9.96 -8.85
CA VAL A 9 1.86 -9.42 -8.62
C VAL A 9 1.70 -8.97 -7.17
N VAL A 10 2.13 -9.79 -6.20
CA VAL A 10 2.07 -9.43 -4.77
C VAL A 10 2.83 -8.12 -4.52
N VAL A 11 4.05 -7.99 -5.06
CA VAL A 11 4.86 -6.77 -4.90
C VAL A 11 4.17 -5.57 -5.52
N ALA A 12 3.61 -5.71 -6.73
CA ALA A 12 2.89 -4.62 -7.40
C ALA A 12 1.65 -4.17 -6.62
N VAL A 13 0.86 -5.11 -6.10
CA VAL A 13 -0.31 -4.81 -5.27
C VAL A 13 0.08 -4.16 -3.95
N ALA A 14 1.13 -4.68 -3.30
CA ALA A 14 1.69 -4.08 -2.09
C ALA A 14 2.19 -2.65 -2.34
N GLU A 15 2.84 -2.41 -3.48
CA GLU A 15 3.34 -1.09 -3.90
C GLU A 15 2.18 -0.11 -4.05
N MET A 16 1.12 -0.50 -4.75
CA MET A 16 -0.09 0.33 -4.88
C MET A 16 -0.72 0.65 -3.52
N ALA A 17 -0.85 -0.34 -2.63
CA ALA A 17 -1.43 -0.15 -1.31
C ALA A 17 -0.60 0.82 -0.44
N VAL A 18 0.72 0.65 -0.42
CA VAL A 18 1.66 1.52 0.31
C VAL A 18 1.63 2.95 -0.22
N LEU A 19 1.74 3.14 -1.54
CA LEU A 19 1.71 4.47 -2.15
C LEU A 19 0.36 5.17 -1.90
N ARG A 20 -0.75 4.41 -1.92
CA ARG A 20 -2.07 4.94 -1.59
C ARG A 20 -2.15 5.39 -0.14
N ALA A 21 -1.65 4.60 0.81
CA ALA A 21 -1.62 4.96 2.23
C ALA A 21 -0.77 6.22 2.48
N LEU A 22 0.41 6.30 1.87
CA LEU A 22 1.27 7.49 1.92
C LEU A 22 0.58 8.72 1.32
N GLN A 23 -0.14 8.57 0.20
CA GLN A 23 -0.93 9.64 -0.37
C GLN A 23 -2.06 10.11 0.56
N VAL A 24 -2.75 9.21 1.26
CA VAL A 24 -3.77 9.58 2.26
C VAL A 24 -3.12 10.40 3.38
N ALA A 25 -2.02 9.91 3.93
CA ALA A 25 -1.27 10.58 4.98
C ALA A 25 -0.79 11.97 4.52
N GLY A 26 -0.17 12.07 3.36
CA GLY A 26 0.34 13.32 2.81
C GLY A 26 -0.75 14.37 2.56
N ARG A 27 -1.91 13.96 2.02
CA ARG A 27 -3.06 14.87 1.87
C ARG A 27 -3.53 15.43 3.21
N ARG A 28 -3.61 14.60 4.24
CA ARG A 28 -3.99 15.04 5.60
C ARG A 28 -2.93 15.93 6.22
N LEU A 29 -1.66 15.60 6.03
CA LEU A 29 -0.53 16.41 6.49
C LEU A 29 -0.59 17.81 5.90
N LEU A 30 -0.84 17.91 4.58
CA LEU A 30 -0.98 19.18 3.87
C LEU A 30 -2.22 19.97 4.32
N ALA A 31 -3.35 19.30 4.56
CA ALA A 31 -4.59 19.93 5.00
C ALA A 31 -4.46 20.66 6.35
N ARG A 32 -3.54 20.22 7.21
CA ARG A 32 -3.25 20.86 8.51
C ARG A 32 -2.29 22.05 8.43
N ARG A 33 -1.80 22.42 7.23
CA ARG A 33 -0.83 23.51 7.05
C ARG A 33 -1.46 24.78 6.49
N SER A 34 -0.79 25.90 6.75
CA SER A 34 -1.18 27.21 6.24
C SER A 34 -1.11 27.27 4.70
N ARG A 35 -1.87 28.19 4.08
CA ARG A 35 -1.86 28.37 2.62
C ARG A 35 -0.46 28.60 2.04
N ALA A 36 0.39 29.37 2.72
CA ALA A 36 1.76 29.64 2.28
C ALA A 36 2.61 28.36 2.19
N VAL A 37 2.56 27.51 3.21
CA VAL A 37 3.29 26.22 3.24
C VAL A 37 2.72 25.24 2.20
N ARG A 38 1.40 25.26 1.98
CA ARG A 38 0.80 24.44 0.92
C ARG A 38 1.27 24.86 -0.47
N GLY A 39 1.46 26.16 -0.70
CA GLY A 39 1.98 26.71 -1.95
C GLY A 39 3.38 26.20 -2.27
N SER A 40 4.28 26.16 -1.29
CA SER A 40 5.65 25.68 -1.50
C SER A 40 5.75 24.17 -1.72
N LEU A 41 4.70 23.40 -1.44
CA LEU A 41 4.67 21.94 -1.56
C LEU A 41 3.82 21.44 -2.73
N GLN A 42 3.29 22.31 -3.59
CA GLN A 42 2.42 21.89 -4.70
C GLN A 42 3.09 20.94 -5.71
N ALA A 43 4.41 21.08 -5.90
CA ALA A 43 5.18 20.23 -6.81
C ALA A 43 5.58 18.88 -6.17
N VAL A 44 5.43 18.72 -4.86
CA VAL A 44 5.79 17.48 -4.16
C VAL A 44 4.68 16.45 -4.37
N PRO A 45 4.99 15.24 -4.86
CA PRO A 45 3.99 14.18 -4.97
C PRO A 45 3.33 13.90 -3.61
N PRO A 46 2.01 13.67 -3.55
CA PRO A 46 1.32 13.47 -2.28
C PRO A 46 1.85 12.32 -1.42
N TRP A 47 2.44 11.28 -2.02
CA TRP A 47 3.04 10.14 -1.32
C TRP A 47 4.46 10.39 -0.80
N GLU A 48 5.04 11.57 -1.06
CA GLU A 48 6.38 11.96 -0.57
C GLU A 48 6.32 13.13 0.42
N LEU A 49 5.15 13.68 0.69
CA LEU A 49 5.01 14.89 1.53
C LEU A 49 5.60 14.74 2.93
N HIS A 50 5.60 13.54 3.52
CA HIS A 50 6.18 13.27 4.83
C HIS A 50 7.72 13.35 4.86
N VAL A 51 8.39 13.28 3.70
CA VAL A 51 9.84 13.51 3.58
C VAL A 51 10.18 14.99 3.78
N HIS A 52 9.27 15.88 3.37
CA HIS A 52 9.45 17.32 3.42
C HIS A 52 8.83 17.97 4.65
N VAL A 53 7.88 17.28 5.28
CA VAL A 53 7.13 17.79 6.43
C VAL A 53 7.22 16.76 7.56
N PRO A 54 7.89 17.11 8.68
CA PRO A 54 8.00 16.21 9.82
C PRO A 54 6.64 15.73 10.31
N VAL A 55 6.57 14.44 10.61
CA VAL A 55 5.40 13.76 11.19
C VAL A 55 5.72 13.43 12.64
N SER A 56 4.85 13.83 13.56
CA SER A 56 4.94 13.38 14.96
C SER A 56 4.45 11.93 15.07
N ASP A 57 5.10 11.11 15.90
CA ASP A 57 4.64 9.74 16.16
C ASP A 57 3.19 9.69 16.66
N THR A 58 2.77 10.71 17.42
CA THR A 58 1.39 10.86 17.93
C THR A 58 0.35 11.10 16.84
N ASP A 59 0.77 11.51 15.63
CA ASP A 59 -0.13 11.82 14.52
C ASP A 59 -0.39 10.62 13.60
N LEU A 60 0.37 9.53 13.71
CA LEU A 60 0.35 8.43 12.74
C LEU A 60 -1.04 7.80 12.59
N ASP A 61 -1.73 7.52 13.70
CA ASP A 61 -3.08 6.93 13.65
C ASP A 61 -4.08 7.85 12.96
N LEU A 62 -3.96 9.16 13.18
CA LEU A 62 -4.84 10.14 12.57
C LEU A 62 -4.52 10.34 11.08
N LEU A 63 -3.24 10.23 10.70
CA LEU A 63 -2.81 10.32 9.31
C LEU A 63 -3.17 9.06 8.51
N LEU A 64 -3.18 7.89 9.13
CA LEU A 64 -3.45 6.60 8.48
C LEU A 64 -4.89 6.08 8.66
N ARG A 65 -5.76 6.80 9.37
CA ARG A 65 -7.18 6.45 9.50
C ARG A 65 -7.80 6.12 8.13
N ASP A 66 -8.51 5.01 8.00
CA ASP A 66 -9.15 4.59 6.75
C ASP A 66 -8.20 4.38 5.53
N ALA A 67 -6.87 4.40 5.73
CA ALA A 67 -5.92 4.21 4.62
C ALA A 67 -6.02 2.81 4.00
N TRP A 68 -6.50 1.84 4.76
CA TRP A 68 -6.56 0.42 4.41
C TRP A 68 -7.95 -0.06 3.98
N VAL A 69 -8.99 0.79 4.02
CA VAL A 69 -10.37 0.41 3.64
C VAL A 69 -10.46 -0.14 2.22
N ILE A 70 -9.71 0.44 1.26
CA ILE A 70 -9.70 -0.07 -0.12
C ILE A 70 -8.98 -1.43 -0.20
N PRO A 71 -7.74 -1.58 0.29
CA PRO A 71 -7.08 -2.89 0.44
C PRO A 71 -7.95 -3.98 1.08
N GLU A 72 -8.65 -3.67 2.17
CA GLU A 72 -9.59 -4.58 2.83
C GLU A 72 -10.76 -4.96 1.92
N ALA A 73 -11.39 -3.98 1.28
CA ALA A 73 -12.54 -4.20 0.40
C ALA A 73 -12.20 -5.04 -0.83
N VAL A 74 -10.96 -5.02 -1.31
CA VAL A 74 -10.50 -5.86 -2.43
C VAL A 74 -9.96 -7.22 -1.97
N GLY A 75 -10.04 -7.53 -0.68
CA GLY A 75 -9.70 -8.84 -0.13
C GLY A 75 -8.21 -9.06 0.12
N LEU A 76 -7.41 -8.01 0.40
CA LEU A 76 -6.04 -8.23 0.85
C LEU A 76 -6.06 -8.92 2.23
N PRO A 77 -5.21 -9.94 2.47
CA PRO A 77 -5.12 -10.60 3.77
C PRO A 77 -4.73 -9.61 4.88
N SER A 78 -5.37 -9.72 6.05
CA SER A 78 -5.10 -8.85 7.21
C SER A 78 -3.61 -8.84 7.59
N MET A 79 -2.96 -10.00 7.62
CA MET A 79 -1.52 -10.09 7.90
C MET A 79 -0.67 -9.31 6.89
N MET A 80 -1.06 -9.29 5.61
CA MET A 80 -0.37 -8.47 4.61
C MET A 80 -0.61 -6.99 4.91
N ILE A 81 -1.84 -6.59 5.19
CA ILE A 81 -2.21 -5.21 5.53
C ILE A 81 -1.42 -4.73 6.76
N GLU A 82 -1.37 -5.51 7.84
CA GLU A 82 -0.62 -5.18 9.06
C GLU A 82 0.87 -4.95 8.79
N ARG A 83 1.49 -5.78 7.95
CA ARG A 83 2.90 -5.60 7.58
C ARG A 83 3.14 -4.37 6.72
N LEU A 84 2.22 -4.07 5.79
CA LEU A 84 2.30 -2.86 4.98
C LEU A 84 2.03 -1.60 5.81
N ASP A 85 1.11 -1.65 6.76
CA ASP A 85 0.84 -0.56 7.72
C ASP A 85 2.08 -0.28 8.57
N GLN A 86 2.69 -1.31 9.15
CA GLN A 86 3.93 -1.16 9.90
C GLN A 86 5.04 -0.53 9.04
N HIS A 87 5.18 -0.97 7.78
CA HIS A 87 6.14 -0.40 6.85
C HIS A 87 5.87 1.09 6.58
N VAL A 88 4.62 1.47 6.32
CA VAL A 88 4.22 2.88 6.11
C VAL A 88 4.48 3.72 7.36
N ARG A 89 4.14 3.22 8.55
CA ARG A 89 4.41 3.93 9.82
C ARG A 89 5.89 4.22 10.01
N ILE A 90 6.77 3.27 9.68
CA ILE A 90 8.23 3.47 9.73
C ILE A 90 8.66 4.58 8.75
N LEU A 91 8.15 4.57 7.51
CA LEU A 91 8.47 5.60 6.52
C LEU A 91 8.02 7.00 6.99
N LEU A 92 6.81 7.10 7.53
CA LEU A 92 6.25 8.35 8.03
C LEU A 92 7.03 8.88 9.24
N ALA A 93 7.27 8.05 10.25
CA ALA A 93 7.99 8.43 11.47
C ALA A 93 9.44 8.85 11.19
N ALA A 94 10.12 8.13 10.30
CA ALA A 94 11.50 8.40 9.95
C ALA A 94 11.68 9.47 8.85
N GLY A 95 10.59 9.97 8.25
CA GLY A 95 10.66 10.92 7.13
C GLY A 95 11.33 10.34 5.87
N LEU A 96 11.19 9.03 5.64
CA LEU A 96 11.88 8.33 4.55
C LEU A 96 10.99 8.17 3.31
N GLY A 97 11.53 8.48 2.14
CA GLY A 97 10.84 8.27 0.86
C GLY A 97 10.60 6.78 0.57
N TYR A 98 9.54 6.49 -0.19
CA TYR A 98 9.25 5.14 -0.65
C TYR A 98 10.38 4.59 -1.53
N ARG A 99 10.80 3.34 -1.27
CA ARG A 99 11.75 2.60 -2.11
C ARG A 99 11.26 1.19 -2.35
N ARG A 100 11.09 0.82 -3.61
CA ARG A 100 10.62 -0.52 -4.01
C ARG A 100 11.48 -1.66 -3.46
N GLY A 101 12.80 -1.47 -3.38
CA GLY A 101 13.71 -2.47 -2.81
C GLY A 101 13.42 -2.79 -1.33
N ASP A 102 12.98 -1.80 -0.55
CA ASP A 102 12.64 -2.03 0.87
C ASP A 102 11.25 -2.64 1.02
N LEU A 103 10.31 -2.30 0.12
CA LEU A 103 9.03 -3.01 0.04
C LEU A 103 9.21 -4.50 -0.29
N ILE A 104 10.09 -4.83 -1.25
CA ILE A 104 10.39 -6.23 -1.59
C ILE A 104 10.87 -6.99 -0.35
N LYS A 105 11.76 -6.39 0.46
CA LYS A 105 12.22 -7.00 1.73
C LYS A 105 11.09 -7.16 2.76
N THR A 106 10.12 -6.25 2.80
CA THR A 106 8.93 -6.38 3.66
C THR A 106 8.06 -7.54 3.19
N VAL A 107 7.77 -7.60 1.90
CA VAL A 107 6.91 -8.62 1.29
C VAL A 107 7.55 -10.01 1.35
N SER A 108 8.87 -10.13 1.18
CA SER A 108 9.59 -11.41 1.22
C SER A 108 9.56 -12.09 2.60
N ARG A 109 9.16 -11.36 3.66
CA ARG A 109 8.99 -11.89 5.01
C ARG A 109 7.58 -12.43 5.26
N LEU A 110 6.66 -12.24 4.34
CA LEU A 110 5.31 -12.80 4.43
C LEU A 110 5.33 -14.27 4.01
N PRO A 111 4.56 -15.14 4.68
CA PRO A 111 4.38 -16.52 4.24
C PRO A 111 3.42 -16.57 3.04
N LEU A 112 3.86 -16.10 1.88
CA LEU A 112 3.01 -15.88 0.70
C LEU A 112 2.27 -17.14 0.22
N GLN A 113 2.81 -18.33 0.48
CA GLN A 113 2.18 -19.61 0.13
C GLN A 113 0.95 -19.91 1.00
N GLN A 114 0.91 -19.39 2.23
CA GLN A 114 -0.18 -19.59 3.19
C GLN A 114 -1.27 -18.52 3.08
N LEU A 115 -1.04 -17.46 2.30
CA LEU A 115 -1.98 -16.37 2.10
C LEU A 115 -2.97 -16.68 0.97
N GLU A 116 -4.26 -16.56 1.28
CA GLU A 116 -5.34 -16.54 0.29
C GLU A 116 -5.41 -15.17 -0.38
N LEU A 117 -4.78 -15.05 -1.55
CA LEU A 117 -4.76 -13.82 -2.32
C LEU A 117 -6.02 -13.73 -3.20
N PRO A 118 -6.62 -12.54 -3.36
CA PRO A 118 -7.91 -12.40 -4.04
C PRO A 118 -7.88 -12.80 -5.52
N TRP A 119 -6.72 -12.71 -6.17
CA TRP A 119 -6.52 -13.14 -7.56
C TRP A 119 -6.19 -14.63 -7.73
N ASN A 120 -6.08 -15.40 -6.64
CA ASN A 120 -5.95 -16.86 -6.74
C ASN A 120 -7.29 -17.53 -7.11
N ALA A 121 -8.42 -16.84 -6.91
CA ALA A 121 -9.77 -17.37 -7.15
C ALA A 121 -10.13 -17.50 -8.65
N HIS A 122 -9.34 -16.93 -9.57
CA HIS A 122 -9.67 -16.89 -11.01
C HIS A 122 -9.18 -18.10 -11.82
N ALA A 123 -8.69 -19.16 -11.17
CA ALA A 123 -8.18 -20.34 -11.88
C ALA A 123 -9.25 -21.42 -12.20
N GLY A 124 -10.54 -21.16 -11.97
CA GLY A 124 -11.56 -22.22 -11.87
C GLY A 124 -12.79 -22.12 -12.79
N THR A 125 -12.80 -21.29 -13.84
CA THR A 125 -13.95 -21.24 -14.77
C THR A 125 -13.48 -21.16 -16.21
N ASP A 126 -12.98 -22.27 -16.75
CA ASP A 126 -12.85 -22.44 -18.21
C ASP A 126 -13.16 -23.88 -18.68
N GLU A 127 -14.06 -24.58 -17.97
CA GLU A 127 -14.56 -25.89 -18.40
C GLU A 127 -16.08 -26.00 -18.19
N THR A 128 -16.88 -25.55 -19.17
CA THR A 128 -18.25 -26.00 -19.54
C THR A 128 -18.82 -24.97 -20.52
N HIS A 129 -19.26 -25.25 -21.76
CA HIS A 129 -19.55 -26.47 -22.51
C HIS A 129 -19.53 -26.12 -24.01
N ALA A 130 -19.12 -27.08 -24.84
CA ALA A 130 -19.26 -27.04 -26.29
C ALA A 130 -20.76 -27.02 -26.73
N PRO A 131 -21.12 -26.40 -27.86
CA PRO A 131 -22.44 -26.58 -28.45
C PRO A 131 -22.48 -27.94 -29.17
N GLY A 132 -23.29 -28.87 -28.66
CA GLY A 132 -23.68 -30.06 -29.40
C GLY A 132 -24.66 -29.68 -30.52
N GLY A 133 -24.30 -29.98 -31.75
CA GLY A 133 -25.15 -29.96 -32.95
C GLY A 133 -25.04 -31.29 -33.68
#